data_AF-A0A1X1VRV6-F1
#
_entry.id   AF-A0A1X1VRV6-F1
#
_cell.length_a   1.000
_cell.length_b   1.000
_cell.length_c   1.000
_cell.angle_alpha   90.00
_cell.angle_beta   90.00
_cell.angle_gamma   90.00
#
_symmetry.space_group_name_H-M   'P 1'
#
loop_
_entity.id
_entity.type
_entity.pdbx_description
1 polymer ?
#
loop_
_entity_poly.entity_id
_entity_poly.type
_entity_poly.pdbx_seq_one_letter_code
_entity_poly.pdbx_strand_id
1 'polypeptide(L)'
;MCDEVFGIQGQRQQRFDWLRGDPSPSRPRGTELPVDGYWPSLGLVVEVQEQQHSEAVEFFDRRQTVSGVGRAEQRRRYDERKRTDITAHGMRLIVIEKSAFTVKSKRIARDRARDLAVVREHLGPG
;
A
#
# COMPACT_ATOMS: atom_id res chain seq x y z
N MET A 1 -7.99 -5.47 -12.42
CA MET A 1 -9.02 -4.91 -11.52
C MET A 1 -8.93 -3.40 -11.45
N CYS A 2 -7.95 -2.79 -10.77
CA CYS A 2 -7.76 -1.34 -10.89
C CYS A 2 -7.52 -0.93 -12.35
N ASP A 3 -6.72 -1.71 -13.10
CA ASP A 3 -6.51 -1.51 -14.54
C ASP A 3 -7.83 -1.49 -15.35
N GLU A 4 -8.80 -2.30 -14.95
CA GLU A 4 -10.10 -2.42 -15.60
C GLU A 4 -11.05 -1.27 -15.23
N VAL A 5 -10.94 -0.75 -14.00
CA VAL A 5 -11.72 0.41 -13.57
C VAL A 5 -11.22 1.68 -14.24
N PHE A 6 -9.90 1.85 -14.37
CA PHE A 6 -9.33 3.00 -15.05
C PHE A 6 -9.31 2.85 -16.59
N GLY A 7 -9.50 1.64 -17.10
CA GLY A 7 -9.34 1.34 -18.54
C GLY A 7 -7.90 1.48 -19.04
N ILE A 8 -6.92 1.57 -18.15
CA ILE A 8 -5.49 1.73 -18.45
C ILE A 8 -4.65 0.82 -17.55
N GLN A 9 -3.59 0.26 -18.12
CA GLN A 9 -2.70 -0.63 -17.38
C GLN A 9 -1.76 0.17 -16.46
N GLY A 10 -1.81 -0.13 -15.17
CA GLY A 10 -0.90 0.39 -14.16
C GLY A 10 0.37 -0.45 -14.04
N GLN A 11 1.40 0.16 -13.47
CA GLN A 11 2.66 -0.46 -13.11
C GLN A 11 2.54 -1.02 -11.69
N ARG A 12 2.82 -2.33 -11.53
CA ARG A 12 2.76 -3.00 -10.22
C ARG A 12 4.13 -3.01 -9.57
N GLN A 13 4.16 -2.90 -8.24
CA GLN A 13 5.40 -2.87 -7.46
C GLN A 13 6.40 -1.81 -7.96
N GLN A 14 5.88 -0.69 -8.48
CA GLN A 14 6.72 0.41 -8.95
C GLN A 14 7.54 0.94 -7.78
N ARG A 15 8.82 1.19 -8.03
CA ARG A 15 9.74 1.77 -7.05
C ARG A 15 10.09 3.18 -7.46
N PHE A 16 10.25 4.04 -6.47
CA PHE A 16 10.71 5.41 -6.68
C PHE A 16 11.98 5.65 -5.89
N ASP A 17 12.94 6.33 -6.50
CA ASP A 17 14.22 6.62 -5.85
C ASP A 17 14.08 7.50 -4.60
N TRP A 18 13.01 8.30 -4.54
CA TRP A 18 12.68 9.16 -3.40
C TRP A 18 11.85 8.44 -2.33
N LEU A 19 11.22 7.30 -2.65
CA LEU A 19 10.39 6.55 -1.71
C LEU A 19 11.19 5.39 -1.08
N ARG A 20 11.89 5.69 0.02
CA ARG A 20 12.79 4.73 0.69
C ARG A 20 12.39 4.47 2.14
N GLY A 21 12.58 3.23 2.57
CA GLY A 21 12.44 2.79 3.95
C GLY A 21 13.65 3.17 4.79
N ASP A 22 13.72 2.62 5.99
CA ASP A 22 14.75 3.00 6.95
C ASP A 22 16.16 2.62 6.46
N PRO A 23 17.16 3.49 6.64
CA PRO A 23 18.55 3.15 6.42
C PRO A 23 19.01 2.11 7.43
N SER A 24 19.85 1.17 6.99
CA SER A 24 20.50 0.18 7.84
C SER A 24 22.00 0.17 7.59
N PRO A 25 22.82 -0.41 8.50
CA PRO A 25 24.26 -0.55 8.26
C PRO A 25 24.60 -1.26 6.94
N SER A 26 23.75 -2.20 6.50
CA SER A 26 23.89 -2.89 5.21
C SER A 26 23.29 -2.14 4.01
N ARG A 27 22.43 -1.14 4.25
CA ARG A 27 21.81 -0.29 3.22
C ARG A 27 21.70 1.16 3.72
N PRO A 28 22.77 1.97 3.57
CA PRO A 28 22.83 3.32 4.12
C PRO A 28 21.78 4.28 3.57
N ARG A 29 21.24 4.01 2.37
CA ARG A 29 20.16 4.79 1.75
C ARG A 29 18.76 4.25 2.03
N GLY A 30 18.64 3.14 2.78
CA GLY A 30 17.39 2.42 2.93
C GLY A 30 16.98 1.64 1.69
N THR A 31 15.94 0.83 1.83
CA THR A 31 15.40 0.02 0.72
C THR A 31 14.27 0.78 0.04
N GLU A 32 14.24 0.81 -1.29
CA GLU A 32 13.08 1.35 -2.02
C GLU A 32 11.80 0.63 -1.61
N LEU A 33 10.78 1.41 -1.27
CA LEU A 33 9.47 0.86 -0.94
C LEU A 33 8.67 0.76 -2.24
N PRO A 34 8.32 -0.46 -2.69
CA PRO A 34 7.44 -0.61 -3.83
C PRO A 34 6.03 -0.13 -3.46
N VAL A 35 5.35 0.47 -4.43
CA VAL A 35 3.92 0.75 -4.37
C VAL A 35 3.11 -0.35 -5.03
N ASP A 36 1.92 -0.67 -4.52
CA ASP A 36 1.16 -1.81 -5.05
C ASP A 36 0.71 -1.60 -6.50
N GLY A 37 0.26 -0.38 -6.83
CA GLY A 37 -0.09 0.01 -8.19
C GLY A 37 0.17 1.48 -8.46
N TYR A 38 0.66 1.79 -9.66
CA TYR A 38 0.93 3.15 -10.11
C TYR A 38 0.40 3.37 -11.52
N TRP A 39 -0.36 4.44 -11.74
CA TRP A 39 -0.88 4.87 -13.03
C TRP A 39 -0.28 6.22 -13.39
N PRO A 40 0.83 6.25 -14.17
CA PRO A 40 1.52 7.49 -14.52
C PRO A 40 0.62 8.52 -15.21
N SER A 41 -0.24 8.06 -16.12
CA SER A 41 -1.15 8.93 -16.88
C SER A 41 -2.24 9.58 -16.01
N LEU A 42 -2.50 9.04 -14.81
CA LEU A 42 -3.45 9.61 -13.85
C LEU A 42 -2.77 10.32 -12.67
N GLY A 43 -1.43 10.28 -12.62
CA GLY A 43 -0.65 10.72 -11.46
C GLY A 43 -1.12 10.02 -10.18
N LEU A 44 -1.45 8.73 -10.24
CA LEU A 44 -2.16 8.02 -9.18
C LEU A 44 -1.40 6.81 -8.70
N VAL A 45 -1.25 6.68 -7.39
CA VAL A 45 -0.78 5.49 -6.70
C VAL A 45 -1.95 4.86 -5.93
N VAL A 46 -2.07 3.54 -6.01
CA VAL A 46 -3.01 2.75 -5.21
C VAL A 46 -2.21 1.80 -4.31
N GLU A 47 -2.54 1.80 -3.02
CA GLU A 47 -1.98 0.90 -2.01
C GLU A 47 -3.10 0.04 -1.43
N VAL A 48 -2.82 -1.25 -1.18
CA VAL A 48 -3.77 -2.18 -0.56
C VAL A 48 -3.24 -2.60 0.81
N GLN A 49 -3.85 -2.06 1.87
CA GLN A 49 -3.41 -2.34 3.25
C GLN A 49 -4.14 -3.56 3.82
N GLU A 50 -3.39 -4.50 4.41
CA GLU A 50 -3.99 -5.62 5.15
C GLU A 50 -4.53 -5.14 6.51
N GLN A 51 -5.72 -5.62 6.88
CA GLN A 51 -6.49 -5.24 8.08
C GLN A 51 -5.81 -5.54 9.44
N GLN A 52 -4.50 -5.75 9.50
CA GLN A 52 -3.77 -5.86 10.77
C GLN A 52 -3.52 -4.47 11.42
N HIS A 53 -4.47 -3.55 11.33
CA HIS A 53 -4.32 -2.17 11.78
C HIS A 53 -5.17 -1.83 13.02
N SER A 54 -5.90 -2.79 13.60
CA SER A 54 -6.79 -2.48 14.74
C SER A 54 -6.75 -3.46 15.92
N GLU A 55 -6.07 -4.60 15.83
CA GLU A 55 -5.77 -5.43 17.01
C GLU A 55 -4.27 -5.65 17.09
N ALA A 56 -3.64 -5.07 18.11
CA ALA A 56 -2.24 -5.32 18.44
C ALA A 56 -2.05 -6.83 18.62
N VAL A 57 -1.53 -7.51 17.61
CA VAL A 57 -1.19 -8.93 17.72
C VAL A 57 0.12 -8.97 18.48
N GLU A 58 0.04 -8.92 19.82
CA GLU A 58 1.17 -8.83 20.76
C GLU A 58 2.32 -9.80 20.47
N PHE A 59 2.02 -10.91 19.77
CA PHE A 59 2.97 -11.95 19.41
C PHE A 59 3.86 -11.61 18.19
N PHE A 60 3.38 -10.81 17.23
CA PHE A 60 4.14 -10.44 16.03
C PHE A 60 4.88 -9.10 16.17
N ASP A 61 4.44 -8.26 17.10
CA ASP A 61 4.94 -6.89 17.27
C ASP A 61 6.30 -6.79 17.96
N ARG A 62 6.71 -7.85 18.66
CA ARG A 62 7.99 -7.90 19.39
C ARG A 62 9.18 -8.26 18.51
N ARG A 63 8.98 -8.55 17.22
CA ARG A 63 10.10 -8.78 16.30
C ARG A 63 10.76 -7.44 15.97
N GLN A 64 11.95 -7.24 16.52
CA GLN A 64 12.84 -6.15 16.19
C GLN A 64 13.12 -6.16 14.68
N THR A 65 12.79 -5.05 14.02
CA THR A 65 13.19 -4.79 12.64
C THR A 65 14.64 -4.31 12.62
N VAL A 66 15.20 -4.16 11.41
CA VAL A 66 16.60 -3.72 11.21
C VAL A 66 16.92 -2.36 11.86
N SER A 67 15.89 -1.58 12.18
CA SER A 67 15.95 -0.25 12.80
C SER A 67 15.67 -0.27 14.32
N GLY A 68 15.51 -1.45 14.95
CA GLY A 68 15.21 -1.59 16.38
C GLY A 68 13.75 -1.32 16.78
N VAL A 69 12.87 -1.05 15.81
CA VAL A 69 11.43 -0.83 16.04
C VAL A 69 10.62 -2.11 15.78
N GLY A 70 9.46 -2.23 16.42
CA GLY A 70 8.51 -3.31 16.17
C GLY A 70 8.00 -3.31 14.72
N ARG A 71 7.57 -4.47 14.24
CA ARG A 71 7.07 -4.66 12.85
C ARG A 71 5.84 -3.78 12.54
N ALA A 72 4.93 -3.55 13.48
CA ALA A 72 3.79 -2.65 13.24
C ALA A 72 4.22 -1.19 13.19
N GLU A 73 5.12 -0.77 14.08
CA GLU A 73 5.67 0.60 14.08
C GLU A 73 6.39 0.91 12.76
N GLN A 74 7.19 -0.03 12.25
CA GLN A 74 7.83 0.14 10.94
C GLN A 74 6.81 0.30 9.80
N ARG A 75 5.74 -0.52 9.80
CA ARG A 75 4.66 -0.41 8.81
C ARG A 75 3.97 0.95 8.88
N ARG A 76 3.59 1.39 10.09
CA ARG A 76 2.95 2.70 10.31
C ARG A 76 3.81 3.85 9.77
N ARG A 77 5.11 3.84 10.06
CA ARG A 77 6.06 4.84 9.54
C ARG A 77 6.14 4.82 8.02
N TYR A 78 6.14 3.64 7.41
CA TYR A 78 6.21 3.50 5.96
C TYR A 78 4.91 3.95 5.28
N ASP A 79 3.74 3.67 5.86
CA ASP A 79 2.46 4.13 5.35
C ASP A 79 2.34 5.65 5.41
N GLU A 80 2.75 6.26 6.53
CA GLU A 80 2.80 7.72 6.69
C GLU A 80 3.79 8.37 5.72
N ARG A 81 4.96 7.76 5.55
CA ARG A 81 5.97 8.21 4.58
C ARG A 81 5.46 8.12 3.15
N LYS A 82 4.83 7.02 2.75
CA LYS A 82 4.18 6.88 1.44
C LYS A 82 3.17 8.00 1.23
N ARG A 83 2.29 8.25 2.19
CA ARG A 83 1.28 9.32 2.11
C ARG A 83 1.91 10.69 1.91
N THR A 84 2.95 11.00 2.69
CA THR A 84 3.65 12.29 2.65
C THR A 84 4.41 12.45 1.34
N ASP A 85 5.28 11.51 0.98
CA ASP A 85 6.17 11.61 -0.17
C ASP A 85 5.38 11.59 -1.49
N ILE A 86 4.42 10.66 -1.65
CA ILE A 86 3.61 10.58 -2.88
C ILE A 86 2.84 11.88 -3.11
N THR A 87 2.27 12.45 -2.04
CA THR A 87 1.52 13.71 -2.13
C THR A 87 2.45 14.90 -2.38
N ALA A 88 3.64 14.93 -1.77
CA ALA A 88 4.65 15.95 -2.01
C ALA A 88 5.17 15.96 -3.45
N HIS A 89 5.18 14.80 -4.11
CA HIS A 89 5.49 14.65 -5.54
C HIS A 89 4.30 14.95 -6.47
N GLY A 90 3.19 15.49 -5.95
CA GLY A 90 2.03 15.92 -6.74
C GLY A 90 1.17 14.76 -7.24
N MET A 91 1.36 13.56 -6.70
CA MET A 91 0.55 12.40 -7.07
C MET A 91 -0.57 12.18 -6.05
N ARG A 92 -1.67 11.60 -6.53
CA ARG A 92 -2.76 11.15 -5.67
C ARG A 92 -2.41 9.78 -5.10
N LEU A 93 -2.64 9.59 -3.81
CA LEU A 93 -2.58 8.28 -3.15
C LEU A 93 -3.99 7.84 -2.77
N ILE A 94 -4.38 6.64 -3.20
CA ILE A 94 -5.61 5.99 -2.75
C ILE A 94 -5.24 4.71 -2.00
N VAL A 95 -5.70 4.61 -0.76
CA VAL A 95 -5.49 3.44 0.08
C VAL A 95 -6.80 2.66 0.12
N ILE A 96 -6.75 1.39 -0.27
CA ILE A 96 -7.88 0.47 -0.22
C ILE A 96 -7.59 -0.57 0.87
N GLU A 97 -8.44 -0.64 1.88
CA GLU A 97 -8.28 -1.68 2.89
C GLU A 97 -8.64 -3.05 2.31
N LYS A 98 -7.84 -4.07 2.65
CA LYS A 98 -8.10 -5.45 2.23
C LYS A 98 -9.44 -5.99 2.76
N SER A 99 -9.92 -5.43 3.88
CA SER A 99 -11.23 -5.67 4.49
C SER A 99 -12.39 -5.34 3.55
N ALA A 100 -12.20 -4.38 2.64
CA ALA A 100 -13.19 -4.01 1.66
C ALA A 100 -13.41 -5.12 0.63
N PHE A 101 -12.44 -6.02 0.45
CA PHE A 101 -12.60 -7.20 -0.39
C PHE A 101 -13.22 -8.35 0.38
N THR A 102 -14.01 -9.17 -0.32
CA THR A 102 -14.62 -10.34 0.30
C THR A 102 -13.52 -11.37 0.60
N VAL A 103 -13.28 -11.68 1.87
CA VAL A 103 -12.30 -12.71 2.27
C VAL A 103 -13.04 -13.99 2.61
N LYS A 104 -12.74 -15.09 1.91
CA LYS A 104 -13.24 -16.43 2.21
C LYS A 104 -12.05 -17.32 2.58
N SER A 105 -12.09 -17.90 3.78
CA SER A 105 -11.04 -18.80 4.30
C SER A 105 -9.61 -18.22 4.23
N LYS A 106 -9.42 -16.99 4.75
CA LYS A 106 -8.14 -16.24 4.78
C LYS A 106 -7.55 -15.88 3.41
N ARG A 107 -8.27 -16.10 2.31
CA ARG A 107 -7.93 -15.65 0.96
C ARG A 107 -9.00 -14.70 0.47
N ILE A 108 -8.61 -13.71 -0.33
CA ILE A 108 -9.60 -12.87 -1.03
C ILE A 108 -10.38 -13.81 -1.95
N ALA A 109 -11.68 -13.97 -1.67
CA ALA A 109 -12.60 -14.54 -2.63
C ALA A 109 -12.67 -13.55 -3.77
N ARG A 110 -12.02 -13.89 -4.89
CA ARG A 110 -12.02 -13.06 -6.09
C ARG A 110 -13.44 -13.04 -6.66
N ASP A 111 -14.25 -12.12 -6.17
CA ASP A 111 -15.55 -11.81 -6.74
C ASP A 111 -15.35 -10.57 -7.59
N ARG A 112 -15.06 -10.80 -8.88
CA ARG A 112 -14.70 -9.74 -9.82
C ARG A 112 -15.73 -8.60 -9.84
N ALA A 113 -17.03 -8.91 -9.75
CA ALA A 113 -18.07 -7.89 -9.80
C ALA A 113 -18.07 -7.03 -8.53
N ARG A 114 -17.95 -7.66 -7.36
CA ARG A 114 -17.94 -6.98 -6.07
C ARG A 114 -16.64 -6.22 -5.84
N ASP A 115 -15.50 -6.80 -6.23
CA ASP A 115 -14.21 -6.15 -6.10
C ASP A 115 -14.09 -4.93 -7.03
N LEU A 116 -14.66 -5.01 -8.25
CA LEU A 116 -14.79 -3.85 -9.16
C LEU A 116 -15.68 -2.76 -8.56
N ALA A 117 -16.76 -3.12 -7.84
CA ALA A 117 -17.64 -2.15 -7.19
C ALA A 117 -16.92 -1.39 -6.06
N VAL A 118 -16.21 -2.12 -5.19
CA VAL A 118 -15.40 -1.53 -4.10
C VAL A 118 -14.34 -0.57 -4.65
N VAL A 119 -13.64 -1.01 -5.71
CA VAL A 119 -12.62 -0.20 -6.37
C VAL A 119 -13.25 1.02 -7.04
N ARG A 120 -14.42 0.91 -7.68
CA ARG A 120 -15.16 2.06 -8.23
C ARG A 120 -15.66 3.02 -7.15
N GLU A 121 -16.02 2.54 -5.97
CA GLU A 121 -16.46 3.41 -4.86
C GLU A 121 -15.29 4.23 -4.32
N HIS A 122 -14.10 3.63 -4.20
CA HIS A 122 -12.90 4.32 -3.72
C HIS A 122 -12.21 5.19 -4.79
N LEU A 123 -12.44 4.89 -6.07
CA LEU A 123 -11.79 5.58 -7.21
C LEU A 123 -12.75 6.43 -8.05
N GLY A 124 -14.04 6.42 -7.73
CA GLY A 124 -15.09 7.11 -8.47
C GLY A 124 -14.91 8.62 -8.39
N PRO A 125 -15.39 9.36 -9.41
CA PRO A 125 -15.21 10.81 -9.48
C PRO A 125 -15.99 11.47 -8.34
N GLY A 126 -15.26 11.98 -7.35
CA GLY A 126 -15.72 13.10 -6.54
C GLY A 126 -15.56 14.40 -7.31
#